data_AF-A0A397VAV5-F1
#
_entry.id   AF-A0A397VAV5-F1
#
_cell.length_a   1.000
_cell.length_b   1.000
_cell.length_c   1.000
_cell.angle_alpha   90.00
_cell.angle_beta   90.00
_cell.angle_gamma   90.00
#
_symmetry.space_group_name_H-M   'P 1'
#
loop_
_entity.id
_entity.type
_entity.pdbx_description
1 polymer ?
#
loop_
_entity_poly.entity_id
_entity_poly.type
_entity_poly.pdbx_seq_one_letter_code
_entity_poly.pdbx_strand_id
1 'polypeptide(L)'
;MEIEFFKKLSGDLTNLLKNGEDSNTSYGNMNIKKIRMPNIPVNAFEIIIKYIYGGIVSFDKVHTSTILDLSAAASELCLEELVNIAQLQLVKDHPSWIRYNFAKVFKICFEYENFKILKDFCNEIIAKTPKGKIWDYVIRWGIAQNPNLDSNSTQWSDANFSTLKTTLKNCLPHIRYFHISGEDVIKKLYPYQQIIEPNLWKDIITKFAAPNMPITSTVLPPRKFTNIEFPPRNTGILNGIKDLFFNGSLYLYIY
;
A
#
# COMPACT_ATOMS: atom_id res chain seq x y z
N MET A 1 24.12 -19.78 3.27
CA MET A 1 22.95 -18.89 3.12
C MET A 1 22.34 -18.96 1.72
N GLU A 2 23.14 -19.17 0.66
CA GLU A 2 22.65 -19.26 -0.74
C GLU A 2 21.67 -20.40 -1.02
N ILE A 3 21.93 -21.63 -0.56
CA ILE A 3 21.13 -22.80 -0.94
C ILE A 3 19.68 -22.70 -0.45
N GLU A 4 19.46 -22.22 0.78
CA GLU A 4 18.11 -22.05 1.32
C GLU A 4 17.36 -20.89 0.66
N PHE A 5 18.06 -19.79 0.33
CA PHE A 5 17.48 -18.67 -0.40
C PHE A 5 17.02 -19.09 -1.80
N PHE A 6 17.87 -19.78 -2.57
CA PHE A 6 17.51 -20.27 -3.90
C PHE A 6 16.46 -21.37 -3.86
N LYS A 7 16.46 -22.24 -2.84
CA LYS A 7 15.38 -23.23 -2.65
C LYS A 7 14.05 -22.56 -2.31
N LYS A 8 14.06 -21.52 -1.45
CA LYS A 8 12.86 -20.74 -1.11
C LYS A 8 12.34 -20.01 -2.35
N LEU A 9 13.21 -19.29 -3.06
CA LEU A 9 12.88 -18.57 -4.29
C LEU A 9 12.37 -19.51 -5.40
N SER A 10 13.00 -20.67 -5.58
CA SER A 10 12.53 -21.71 -6.51
C SER A 10 11.17 -22.25 -6.09
N GLY A 11 10.93 -22.46 -4.79
CA GLY A 11 9.63 -22.86 -4.25
C GLY A 11 8.55 -21.81 -4.50
N ASP A 12 8.85 -20.54 -4.23
CA ASP A 12 7.95 -19.40 -4.40
C ASP A 12 7.60 -19.19 -5.88
N LEU A 13 8.59 -19.25 -6.79
CA LEU A 13 8.38 -19.24 -8.24
C LEU A 13 7.56 -20.43 -8.72
N THR A 14 7.80 -21.63 -8.17
CA THR A 14 7.04 -22.84 -8.54
C THR A 14 5.57 -22.73 -8.09
N ASN A 15 5.31 -22.12 -6.93
CA ASN A 15 3.95 -21.89 -6.44
C ASN A 15 3.23 -20.81 -7.25
N LEU A 16 3.92 -19.74 -7.62
CA LEU A 16 3.39 -18.72 -8.54
C LEU A 16 3.02 -19.30 -9.90
N LEU A 17 3.88 -20.16 -10.44
CA LEU A 17 3.61 -20.87 -11.67
C LEU A 17 2.43 -21.83 -11.52
N LYS A 18 2.11 -22.40 -10.35
CA LYS A 18 0.94 -23.29 -10.22
C LYS A 18 -0.40 -22.55 -10.22
N ASN A 19 -0.42 -21.25 -9.91
CA ASN A 19 -1.65 -20.50 -9.59
C ASN A 19 -2.07 -19.45 -10.64
N GLY A 20 -1.29 -19.23 -11.71
CA GLY A 20 -1.62 -18.28 -12.78
C GLY A 20 -2.62 -18.82 -13.81
N GLU A 21 -3.42 -17.95 -14.44
CA GLU A 21 -4.26 -18.33 -15.59
C GLU A 21 -3.38 -18.69 -16.80
N ASP A 22 -3.36 -19.98 -17.12
CA ASP A 22 -2.44 -20.57 -18.09
C ASP A 22 -2.87 -20.32 -19.54
N SER A 23 -2.04 -19.61 -20.29
CA SER A 23 -1.95 -19.83 -21.73
C SER A 23 -0.57 -20.43 -22.04
N ASN A 24 -0.52 -21.76 -22.08
CA ASN A 24 0.67 -22.48 -22.49
C ASN A 24 0.92 -22.20 -23.97
N THR A 25 2.11 -21.72 -24.32
CA THR A 25 2.57 -21.66 -25.71
C THR A 25 3.93 -22.32 -25.78
N SER A 26 4.05 -23.34 -26.62
CA SER A 26 5.30 -24.02 -26.92
C SER A 26 6.02 -23.22 -28.01
N TYR A 27 7.28 -22.88 -27.77
CA TYR A 27 8.21 -22.41 -28.80
C TYR A 27 9.37 -23.39 -28.84
N GLY A 28 9.30 -24.37 -29.76
CA GLY A 28 10.21 -25.51 -29.77
C GLY A 28 10.08 -26.40 -28.51
N ASN A 29 11.20 -26.89 -27.99
CA ASN A 29 11.27 -27.79 -26.81
C ASN A 29 11.19 -27.05 -25.45
N MET A 30 10.97 -25.72 -25.43
CA MET A 30 10.85 -24.96 -24.18
C MET A 30 9.38 -24.83 -23.77
N ASN A 31 9.07 -25.29 -22.55
CA ASN A 31 7.79 -25.02 -21.90
C ASN A 31 7.78 -23.58 -21.39
N ILE A 32 7.29 -22.64 -22.21
CA ILE A 32 7.16 -21.24 -21.82
C ILE A 32 5.81 -21.06 -21.12
N LYS A 33 5.86 -20.73 -19.82
CA LYS A 33 4.68 -20.39 -19.03
C LYS A 33 4.51 -18.87 -18.99
N LYS A 34 3.41 -18.38 -19.58
CA LYS A 34 3.11 -16.95 -19.64
C LYS A 34 2.36 -16.52 -18.38
N ILE A 35 3.07 -15.94 -17.42
CA ILE A 35 2.45 -15.30 -16.26
C ILE A 35 1.95 -13.91 -16.68
N ARG A 36 0.65 -13.65 -16.55
CA ARG A 36 0.10 -12.30 -16.67
C ARG A 36 0.04 -11.66 -15.29
N MET A 37 0.86 -10.62 -15.10
CA MET A 37 0.76 -9.75 -13.93
C MET A 37 0.25 -8.39 -14.41
N PRO A 38 -1.08 -8.21 -14.54
CA PRO A 38 -1.62 -6.94 -14.97
C PRO A 38 -1.27 -5.89 -13.91
N ASN A 39 -0.68 -4.77 -14.35
CA ASN A 39 -0.42 -3.55 -13.56
C ASN A 39 0.96 -3.39 -12.88
N ILE A 40 1.98 -4.17 -13.22
CA ILE A 40 3.35 -3.91 -12.74
C ILE A 40 4.08 -2.92 -13.68
N PRO A 41 4.58 -1.76 -13.19
CA PRO A 41 5.42 -0.89 -14.00
C PRO A 41 6.69 -1.60 -14.48
N VAL A 42 7.11 -1.36 -15.73
CA VAL A 42 8.31 -2.00 -16.32
C VAL A 42 9.55 -1.85 -15.42
N ASN A 43 9.74 -0.68 -14.82
CA ASN A 43 10.85 -0.41 -13.91
C ASN A 43 10.79 -1.26 -12.63
N ALA A 44 9.59 -1.51 -12.09
CA ALA A 44 9.42 -2.38 -10.93
C ALA A 44 9.73 -3.84 -11.30
N PHE A 45 9.29 -4.28 -12.48
CA PHE A 45 9.62 -5.61 -12.99
C PHE A 45 11.12 -5.80 -13.21
N GLU A 46 11.82 -4.80 -13.76
CA GLU A 46 13.27 -4.85 -13.94
C GLU A 46 14.02 -5.00 -12.60
N ILE A 47 13.56 -4.28 -11.56
CA ILE A 47 14.13 -4.40 -10.21
C ILE A 47 13.89 -5.80 -9.64
N ILE A 48 12.70 -6.37 -9.83
CA ILE A 48 12.38 -7.73 -9.39
C ILE A 48 13.33 -8.74 -10.04
N ILE A 49 13.53 -8.67 -11.36
CA ILE A 49 14.46 -9.56 -12.07
C ILE A 49 15.89 -9.40 -11.53
N LYS A 50 16.38 -8.17 -11.38
CA LYS A 50 17.72 -7.92 -10.82
C LYS A 50 17.86 -8.49 -9.40
N TYR A 51 16.83 -8.37 -8.58
CA TYR A 51 16.81 -8.93 -7.24
C TYR A 51 16.85 -10.46 -7.26
N ILE A 52 16.05 -11.11 -8.10
CA ILE A 52 15.98 -12.58 -8.24
C ILE A 52 17.33 -13.17 -8.65
N TYR A 53 18.00 -12.55 -9.63
CA TYR A 53 19.26 -13.09 -10.17
C TYR A 53 20.51 -12.58 -9.44
N GLY A 54 20.47 -11.38 -8.88
CA GLY A 54 21.63 -10.72 -8.28
C GLY A 54 21.60 -10.64 -6.76
N GLY A 55 20.47 -10.91 -6.11
CA GLY A 55 20.30 -10.79 -4.65
C GLY A 55 20.44 -9.36 -4.11
N ILE A 56 20.54 -8.37 -4.98
CA ILE A 56 20.75 -6.96 -4.63
C ILE A 56 19.63 -6.10 -5.18
N VAL A 57 19.25 -5.08 -4.41
CA VAL A 57 18.25 -4.09 -4.79
C VAL A 57 18.82 -2.68 -4.62
N SER A 58 18.61 -1.83 -5.61
CA SER A 58 18.96 -0.41 -5.56
C SER A 58 17.73 0.42 -5.91
N PHE A 59 17.50 1.45 -5.11
CA PHE A 59 16.42 2.42 -5.33
C PHE A 59 16.95 3.77 -5.84
N ASP A 60 18.23 3.85 -6.21
CA ASP A 60 18.79 5.08 -6.76
C ASP A 60 18.04 5.48 -8.04
N LYS A 61 17.59 6.73 -8.08
CA LYS A 61 16.77 7.31 -9.18
C LYS A 61 15.44 6.59 -9.46
N VAL A 62 14.98 5.70 -8.58
CA VAL A 62 13.67 5.07 -8.70
C VAL A 62 12.61 6.02 -8.15
N HIS A 63 11.54 6.25 -8.92
CA HIS A 63 10.46 7.12 -8.47
C HIS A 63 9.71 6.50 -7.28
N THR A 64 9.35 7.31 -6.28
CA THR A 64 8.75 6.80 -5.02
C THR A 64 7.47 6.00 -5.26
N SER A 65 6.64 6.38 -6.24
CA SER A 65 5.45 5.59 -6.58
C SER A 65 5.82 4.22 -7.12
N THR A 66 6.89 4.11 -7.91
CA THR A 66 7.41 2.83 -8.42
C THR A 66 7.90 1.94 -7.28
N ILE A 67 8.49 2.49 -6.21
CA ILE A 67 8.91 1.70 -5.04
C ILE A 67 7.67 1.11 -4.32
N LEU A 68 6.58 1.88 -4.23
CA LEU A 68 5.32 1.38 -3.67
C LEU A 68 4.69 0.31 -4.56
N ASP A 69 4.61 0.54 -5.87
CA ASP A 69 4.05 -0.44 -6.82
C ASP A 69 4.94 -1.71 -6.87
N LEU A 70 6.26 -1.56 -6.75
CA LEU A 70 7.21 -2.67 -6.57
C LEU A 70 6.92 -3.48 -5.31
N SER A 71 6.65 -2.83 -4.16
CA SER A 71 6.34 -3.55 -2.93
C SER A 71 5.05 -4.37 -3.06
N ALA A 72 4.05 -3.87 -3.80
CA ALA A 72 2.81 -4.60 -4.05
C ALA A 72 3.05 -5.81 -4.99
N ALA A 73 3.77 -5.59 -6.08
CA ALA A 73 4.18 -6.64 -7.01
C ALA A 73 5.02 -7.74 -6.32
N ALA A 74 5.97 -7.35 -5.48
CA ALA A 74 6.79 -8.27 -4.71
C ALA A 74 5.95 -9.09 -3.71
N SER A 75 4.89 -8.50 -3.16
CA SER A 75 3.95 -9.24 -2.30
C SER A 75 3.17 -10.28 -3.09
N GLU A 76 2.69 -9.95 -4.28
CA GLU A 76 2.02 -10.91 -5.17
C GLU A 76 2.95 -12.05 -5.58
N LEU A 77 4.25 -11.76 -5.71
CA LEU A 77 5.29 -12.74 -6.01
C LEU A 77 5.83 -13.49 -4.78
N CYS A 78 5.23 -13.27 -3.60
CA CYS A 78 5.69 -13.86 -2.33
C CYS A 78 7.16 -13.54 -1.97
N LEU A 79 7.74 -12.45 -2.49
CA LEU A 79 9.11 -12.01 -2.23
C LEU A 79 9.18 -11.16 -0.95
N GLU A 80 8.94 -11.78 0.21
CA GLU A 80 8.77 -11.10 1.51
C GLU A 80 9.93 -10.16 1.89
N GLU A 81 11.17 -10.56 1.61
CA GLU A 81 12.36 -9.75 1.90
C GLU A 81 12.36 -8.46 1.07
N LEU A 82 12.07 -8.56 -0.23
CA LEU A 82 11.97 -7.40 -1.13
C LEU A 82 10.82 -6.47 -0.73
N VAL A 83 9.68 -7.04 -0.31
CA VAL A 83 8.54 -6.28 0.24
C VAL A 83 8.98 -5.45 1.45
N ASN A 84 9.71 -6.05 2.39
CA ASN A 84 10.18 -5.35 3.59
C ASN A 84 11.23 -4.27 3.26
N ILE A 85 12.17 -4.56 2.36
CA ILE A 85 13.21 -3.60 1.94
C ILE A 85 12.58 -2.38 1.26
N ALA A 86 11.62 -2.59 0.35
CA ALA A 86 10.91 -1.50 -0.32
C ALA A 86 10.07 -0.66 0.64
N GLN A 87 9.34 -1.30 1.58
CA GLN A 87 8.59 -0.58 2.61
C GLN A 87 9.50 0.27 3.51
N LEU A 88 10.65 -0.28 3.92
CA LEU A 88 11.62 0.44 4.75
C LEU A 88 12.19 1.66 4.02
N GLN A 89 12.51 1.52 2.73
CA GLN A 89 12.95 2.63 1.88
C GLN A 89 11.93 3.76 1.85
N LEU A 90 10.64 3.43 1.65
CA LEU A 90 9.56 4.41 1.61
C LEU A 90 9.44 5.17 2.93
N VAL A 91 9.41 4.48 4.07
CA VAL A 91 9.24 5.10 5.39
C VAL A 91 10.44 5.97 5.76
N LYS A 92 11.66 5.49 5.47
CA LYS A 92 12.90 6.14 5.87
C LYS A 92 13.21 7.38 5.02
N ASP A 93 13.09 7.25 3.70
CA ASP A 93 13.61 8.26 2.77
C ASP A 93 12.48 9.10 2.13
N HIS A 94 11.21 8.66 2.20
CA HIS A 94 10.07 9.35 1.58
C HIS A 94 8.83 9.60 2.48
N PRO A 95 8.99 9.98 3.77
CA PRO A 95 7.85 10.17 4.68
C PRO A 95 6.89 11.27 4.24
N SER A 96 7.39 12.34 3.61
CA SER A 96 6.57 13.45 3.09
C SER A 96 5.68 12.99 1.92
N TRP A 97 6.22 12.15 1.04
CA TRP A 97 5.45 11.59 -0.08
C TRP A 97 4.35 10.67 0.43
N ILE A 98 4.64 9.83 1.44
CA ILE A 98 3.62 8.98 2.07
C ILE A 98 2.51 9.83 2.68
N ARG A 99 2.83 10.93 3.37
CA ARG A 99 1.82 11.85 3.93
C ARG A 99 0.93 12.45 2.85
N TYR A 100 1.52 12.87 1.73
CA TYR A 100 0.77 13.43 0.61
C TYR A 100 -0.13 12.38 -0.08
N ASN A 101 0.37 11.16 -0.20
CA ASN A 101 -0.31 10.02 -0.82
C ASN A 101 -0.96 9.08 0.20
N PHE A 102 -1.32 9.62 1.38
CA PHE A 102 -1.69 8.82 2.55
C PHE A 102 -2.78 7.80 2.23
N ALA A 103 -3.85 8.20 1.56
CA ALA A 103 -4.95 7.30 1.25
C ALA A 103 -4.58 6.22 0.21
N LYS A 104 -3.69 6.49 -0.76
CA LYS A 104 -3.16 5.46 -1.68
C LYS A 104 -2.41 4.39 -0.88
N VAL A 105 -1.45 4.83 -0.06
CA VAL A 105 -0.61 3.95 0.74
C VAL A 105 -1.46 3.17 1.74
N PHE A 106 -2.37 3.86 2.44
CA PHE A 106 -3.24 3.26 3.44
C PHE A 106 -4.13 2.19 2.82
N LYS A 107 -4.72 2.44 1.63
CA LYS A 107 -5.48 1.41 0.90
C LYS A 107 -4.65 0.15 0.63
N ILE A 108 -3.44 0.31 0.10
CA ILE A 108 -2.53 -0.83 -0.19
C ILE A 108 -2.22 -1.63 1.09
N CYS A 109 -2.05 -0.97 2.23
CA CYS A 109 -1.84 -1.64 3.52
C CYS A 109 -3.02 -2.53 3.99
N PHE A 110 -4.22 -2.38 3.41
CA PHE A 110 -5.36 -3.29 3.65
C PHE A 110 -5.54 -4.32 2.55
N GLU A 111 -4.95 -4.11 1.38
CA GLU A 111 -4.99 -5.09 0.28
C GLU A 111 -3.98 -6.22 0.50
N TYR A 112 -2.86 -5.94 1.17
CA TYR A 112 -1.79 -6.92 1.40
C TYR A 112 -1.44 -7.09 2.89
N GLU A 113 -1.42 -8.34 3.37
CA GLU A 113 -1.20 -8.64 4.79
C GLU A 113 0.25 -8.41 5.27
N ASN A 114 1.23 -8.53 4.37
CA ASN A 114 2.66 -8.38 4.64
C ASN A 114 3.13 -6.90 4.62
N PHE A 115 2.21 -5.93 4.52
CA PHE A 115 2.52 -4.49 4.54
C PHE A 115 2.64 -3.90 5.96
N LYS A 116 3.25 -4.63 6.89
CA LYS A 116 3.30 -4.28 8.32
C LYS A 116 4.01 -2.93 8.57
N ILE A 117 5.17 -2.71 7.94
CA ILE A 117 6.00 -1.51 8.14
C ILE A 117 5.24 -0.25 7.72
N LEU A 118 4.66 -0.24 6.52
CA LEU A 118 3.88 0.90 6.05
C LEU A 118 2.58 1.08 6.84
N LYS A 119 1.95 0.00 7.29
CA LYS A 119 0.74 0.04 8.11
C LYS A 119 1.02 0.70 9.46
N ASP A 120 2.12 0.35 10.10
CA ASP A 120 2.56 0.95 11.36
C ASP A 120 2.90 2.44 11.19
N PHE A 121 3.64 2.78 10.14
CA PHE A 121 3.94 4.18 9.83
C PHE A 121 2.68 5.00 9.50
N CYS A 122 1.74 4.43 8.76
CA CYS A 122 0.44 5.05 8.53
C CYS A 122 -0.28 5.24 9.87
N ASN A 123 -0.34 4.23 10.72
CA ASN A 123 -0.96 4.34 12.04
C ASN A 123 -0.37 5.49 12.87
N GLU A 124 0.95 5.71 12.80
CA GLU A 124 1.62 6.86 13.39
C GLU A 124 1.20 8.20 12.78
N ILE A 125 1.18 8.32 11.45
CA ILE A 125 0.71 9.52 10.77
C ILE A 125 -0.68 9.86 11.27
N ILE A 126 -1.57 8.88 11.28
CA ILE A 126 -2.95 9.13 11.65
C ILE A 126 -3.08 9.40 13.17
N ALA A 127 -2.16 8.90 14.01
CA ALA A 127 -2.09 9.22 15.44
C ALA A 127 -1.70 10.69 15.68
N LYS A 128 -0.72 11.18 14.92
CA LYS A 128 -0.15 12.53 15.05
C LYS A 128 -0.95 13.60 14.28
N THR A 129 -1.80 13.18 13.35
CA THR A 129 -2.59 14.10 12.51
C THR A 129 -3.89 14.50 13.21
N PRO A 130 -4.23 15.81 13.25
CA PRO A 130 -5.53 16.27 13.74
C PRO A 130 -6.69 15.53 13.07
N LYS A 131 -7.69 15.11 13.85
CA LYS A 131 -8.76 14.20 13.41
C LYS A 131 -9.48 14.66 12.13
N GLY A 132 -9.72 15.97 11.98
CA GLY A 132 -10.35 16.55 10.79
C GLY A 132 -9.47 16.58 9.53
N LYS A 133 -8.13 16.51 9.64
CA LYS A 133 -7.22 16.53 8.47
C LYS A 133 -7.13 15.21 7.73
N ILE A 134 -7.43 14.10 8.42
CA ILE A 134 -7.42 12.76 7.80
C ILE A 134 -8.52 12.67 6.73
N TRP A 135 -9.69 13.24 7.05
CA TRP A 135 -10.80 13.37 6.11
C TRP A 135 -10.38 14.08 4.82
N ASP A 136 -9.67 15.20 4.95
CA ASP A 136 -9.19 15.99 3.80
C ASP A 136 -8.29 15.15 2.87
N TYR A 137 -7.39 14.33 3.43
CA TYR A 137 -6.54 13.44 2.63
C TYR A 137 -7.34 12.36 1.91
N VAL A 138 -8.32 11.76 2.59
CA VAL A 138 -9.16 10.70 2.04
C VAL A 138 -10.00 11.23 0.88
N ILE A 139 -10.65 12.38 1.04
CA ILE A 139 -11.46 13.01 -0.02
C ILE A 139 -10.60 13.41 -1.22
N ARG A 140 -9.48 14.12 -1.00
CA ARG A 140 -8.58 14.54 -2.09
C ARG A 140 -8.07 13.36 -2.91
N TRP A 141 -7.71 12.27 -2.24
CA TRP A 141 -7.27 11.06 -2.92
C TRP A 141 -8.43 10.38 -3.68
N GLY A 142 -9.61 10.27 -3.07
CA GLY A 142 -10.78 9.69 -3.73
C GLY A 142 -11.17 10.42 -5.01
N ILE A 143 -11.10 11.76 -5.02
CA ILE A 143 -11.32 12.57 -6.22
C ILE A 143 -10.22 12.30 -7.26
N ALA A 144 -8.95 12.30 -6.85
CA ALA A 144 -7.83 12.05 -7.76
C ALA A 144 -7.84 10.66 -8.43
N GLN A 145 -8.52 9.67 -7.84
CA GLN A 145 -8.71 8.34 -8.45
C GLN A 145 -9.84 8.29 -9.48
N ASN A 146 -10.68 9.32 -9.55
CA ASN A 146 -11.83 9.36 -10.44
C ASN A 146 -11.74 10.63 -11.31
N PRO A 147 -11.02 10.58 -12.45
CA PRO A 147 -10.72 11.76 -13.27
C PRO A 147 -11.94 12.53 -13.77
N ASN A 148 -13.11 11.88 -13.82
CA ASN A 148 -14.38 12.47 -14.24
C ASN A 148 -15.08 13.26 -13.11
N LEU A 149 -14.57 13.21 -11.87
CA LEU A 149 -15.10 13.98 -10.75
C LEU A 149 -14.50 15.38 -10.74
N ASP A 150 -15.36 16.39 -10.68
CA ASP A 150 -14.94 17.76 -10.41
C ASP A 150 -14.37 17.87 -8.99
N SER A 151 -13.39 18.75 -8.79
CA SER A 151 -12.86 19.11 -7.48
C SER A 151 -13.93 19.79 -6.59
N ASN A 152 -14.95 20.43 -7.18
CA ASN A 152 -16.05 21.03 -6.43
C ASN A 152 -17.26 20.07 -6.29
N SER A 153 -17.62 19.71 -5.05
CA SER A 153 -18.72 18.78 -4.77
C SER A 153 -20.13 19.38 -4.90
N THR A 154 -20.28 20.70 -5.07
CA THR A 154 -21.61 21.35 -5.10
C THR A 154 -22.46 20.98 -6.32
N GLN A 155 -21.84 20.49 -7.40
CA GLN A 155 -22.53 20.13 -8.66
C GLN A 155 -22.57 18.60 -8.89
N TRP A 156 -22.24 17.81 -7.87
CA TRP A 156 -22.15 16.37 -8.03
C TRP A 156 -23.53 15.71 -8.10
N SER A 157 -23.68 14.78 -9.04
CA SER A 157 -24.82 13.88 -9.11
C SER A 157 -24.69 12.72 -8.10
N ASP A 158 -25.78 12.00 -7.86
CA ASP A 158 -25.76 10.79 -7.00
C ASP A 158 -24.79 9.73 -7.53
N ALA A 159 -24.61 9.66 -8.86
CA ALA A 159 -23.62 8.78 -9.49
C ALA A 159 -22.20 9.18 -9.10
N ASN A 160 -21.88 10.48 -9.08
CA ASN A 160 -20.57 10.98 -8.66
C ASN A 160 -20.25 10.60 -7.20
N PHE A 161 -21.22 10.78 -6.29
CA PHE A 161 -21.06 10.36 -4.89
C PHE A 161 -20.93 8.84 -4.75
N SER A 162 -21.69 8.07 -5.53
CA SER A 162 -21.61 6.61 -5.53
C SER A 162 -20.24 6.11 -6.01
N THR A 163 -19.68 6.74 -7.04
CA THR A 163 -18.32 6.47 -7.51
C THR A 163 -17.29 6.76 -6.41
N LEU A 164 -17.34 7.95 -5.79
CA LEU A 164 -16.43 8.29 -4.70
C LEU A 164 -16.56 7.32 -3.50
N LYS A 165 -17.81 7.01 -3.09
CA LYS A 165 -18.10 6.08 -2.00
C LYS A 165 -17.46 4.71 -2.25
N THR A 166 -17.57 4.22 -3.48
CA THR A 166 -16.98 2.94 -3.89
C THR A 166 -15.45 2.96 -3.81
N THR A 167 -14.82 4.04 -4.28
CA THR A 167 -13.36 4.23 -4.18
C THR A 167 -12.89 4.27 -2.72
N LEU A 168 -13.65 4.90 -1.84
CA LEU A 168 -13.28 5.14 -0.45
C LEU A 168 -13.74 4.06 0.54
N LYS A 169 -14.42 3.00 0.08
CA LYS A 169 -15.07 1.99 0.93
C LYS A 169 -14.14 1.38 2.00
N ASN A 170 -12.84 1.20 1.69
CA ASN A 170 -11.85 0.65 2.62
C ASN A 170 -11.29 1.70 3.59
N CYS A 171 -11.42 3.00 3.28
CA CYS A 171 -10.91 4.09 4.12
C CYS A 171 -11.97 4.59 5.12
N LEU A 172 -13.24 4.69 4.69
CA LEU A 172 -14.33 5.28 5.48
C LEU A 172 -14.52 4.63 6.88
N PRO A 173 -14.42 3.29 7.05
CA PRO A 173 -14.59 2.66 8.36
C PRO A 173 -13.50 3.01 9.39
N HIS A 174 -12.36 3.57 8.95
CA HIS A 174 -11.24 3.91 9.83
C HIS A 174 -11.23 5.39 10.25
N ILE A 175 -12.19 6.18 9.75
CA ILE A 175 -12.32 7.59 10.08
C ILE A 175 -13.01 7.74 11.44
N ARG A 176 -12.41 8.53 12.33
CA ARG A 176 -12.92 8.78 13.68
C ARG A 176 -13.89 9.95 13.69
N TYR A 177 -15.05 9.79 13.05
CA TYR A 177 -16.04 10.87 12.87
C TYR A 177 -16.40 11.61 14.17
N PHE A 178 -16.67 10.87 15.26
CA PHE A 178 -17.04 11.44 16.57
C PHE A 178 -15.93 12.25 17.28
N HIS A 179 -14.74 12.30 16.68
CA HIS A 179 -13.64 13.09 17.20
C HIS A 179 -13.31 14.30 16.33
N ILE A 180 -14.05 14.52 15.25
CA ILE A 180 -13.94 15.69 14.39
C ILE A 180 -14.69 16.84 15.08
N SER A 181 -14.14 18.05 14.99
CA SER A 181 -14.77 19.23 15.59
C SER A 181 -16.12 19.52 14.91
N GLY A 182 -17.08 20.08 15.63
CA GLY A 182 -18.37 20.45 15.04
C GLY A 182 -18.23 21.41 13.84
N GLU A 183 -17.28 22.34 13.92
CA GLU A 183 -16.94 23.24 12.82
C GLU A 183 -16.46 22.46 11.57
N ASP A 184 -15.55 21.49 11.75
CA ASP A 184 -15.08 20.64 10.67
C ASP A 184 -16.18 19.71 10.12
N VAL A 185 -17.12 19.25 10.95
CA VAL A 185 -18.28 18.46 10.49
C VAL A 185 -19.08 19.27 9.47
N ILE A 186 -19.40 20.53 9.78
CA ILE A 186 -20.16 21.40 8.88
C ILE A 186 -19.34 21.78 7.64
N LYS A 187 -18.07 22.18 7.81
CA LYS A 187 -17.26 22.69 6.70
C LYS A 187 -16.75 21.58 5.77
N LYS A 188 -16.49 20.38 6.29
CA LYS A 188 -15.74 19.34 5.56
C LYS A 188 -16.53 18.06 5.32
N LEU A 189 -17.36 17.62 6.26
CA LEU A 189 -18.11 16.37 6.10
C LEU A 189 -19.44 16.60 5.40
N TYR A 190 -20.17 17.66 5.77
CA TYR A 190 -21.48 17.98 5.22
C TYR A 190 -21.52 18.00 3.68
N PRO A 191 -20.53 18.57 2.95
CA PRO A 191 -20.52 18.57 1.49
C PRO A 191 -20.47 17.17 0.84
N TYR A 192 -20.08 16.15 1.62
CA TYR A 192 -19.97 14.76 1.17
C TYR A 192 -20.83 13.82 2.00
N GLN A 193 -21.85 14.30 2.72
CA GLN A 193 -22.68 13.48 3.60
C GLN A 193 -23.26 12.22 2.93
N GLN A 194 -23.49 12.27 1.61
CA GLN A 194 -24.02 11.14 0.83
C GLN A 194 -23.11 9.90 0.81
N ILE A 195 -21.80 10.05 1.01
CA ILE A 195 -20.88 8.90 1.05
C ILE A 195 -20.82 8.25 2.44
N ILE A 196 -21.32 8.94 3.47
CA ILE A 196 -21.36 8.46 4.86
C ILE A 196 -22.64 7.64 5.03
N GLU A 197 -22.54 6.50 5.73
CA GLU A 197 -23.71 5.66 6.00
C GLU A 197 -24.82 6.46 6.73
N PRO A 198 -26.11 6.35 6.32
CA PRO A 198 -27.17 7.20 6.85
C PRO A 198 -27.31 7.17 8.38
N ASN A 199 -27.19 5.99 8.99
CA ASN A 199 -27.23 5.83 10.44
C ASN A 199 -26.02 6.47 11.12
N LEU A 200 -24.84 6.35 10.51
CA LEU A 200 -23.63 6.98 11.01
C LEU A 200 -23.72 8.50 10.93
N TRP A 201 -24.24 9.04 9.82
CA TRP A 201 -24.47 10.47 9.67
C TRP A 201 -25.45 11.01 10.73
N LYS A 202 -26.57 10.32 10.93
CA LYS A 202 -27.54 10.64 11.98
C LYS A 202 -26.88 10.67 13.36
N ASP A 203 -26.06 9.67 13.68
CA ASP A 203 -25.37 9.60 14.97
C ASP A 203 -24.32 10.71 15.14
N ILE A 204 -23.61 11.08 14.06
CA ILE A 204 -22.65 12.21 14.07
C ILE A 204 -23.39 13.52 14.41
N ILE A 205 -24.48 13.82 13.72
CA ILE A 205 -25.27 15.03 13.96
C ILE A 205 -25.91 15.01 15.34
N THR A 206 -26.40 13.84 15.79
CA THR A 206 -26.97 13.67 17.14
C THR A 206 -25.93 13.96 18.21
N LYS A 207 -24.71 13.42 18.07
CA LYS A 207 -23.63 13.66 19.03
C LYS A 207 -23.15 15.11 19.04
N PHE A 208 -23.20 15.78 17.89
CA PHE A 208 -22.89 17.20 17.76
C PHE A 208 -23.95 18.08 18.44
N ALA A 209 -25.25 17.82 18.21
CA ALA A 209 -26.34 18.65 18.73
C ALA A 209 -26.69 18.36 20.21
N ALA A 210 -26.62 17.09 20.61
CA ALA A 210 -26.99 16.63 21.94
C ALA A 210 -25.97 15.59 22.44
N PRO A 211 -24.82 16.00 23.01
CA PRO A 211 -23.71 15.11 23.35
C PRO A 211 -24.06 13.97 24.31
N ASN A 212 -25.12 14.10 25.12
CA ASN A 212 -25.53 13.09 26.09
C ASN A 212 -26.50 12.05 25.51
N MET A 213 -26.96 12.23 24.27
CA MET A 213 -27.85 11.26 23.62
C MET A 213 -27.11 9.98 23.28
N PRO A 214 -27.75 8.80 23.43
CA PRO A 214 -27.19 7.55 22.98
C PRO A 214 -27.08 7.53 21.45
N ILE A 215 -26.04 6.86 20.96
CA ILE A 215 -25.81 6.60 19.53
C ILE A 215 -25.66 5.11 19.30
N THR A 216 -25.96 4.66 18.08
CA THR A 216 -25.87 3.24 17.69
C THR A 216 -24.52 2.88 17.06
N SER A 217 -23.83 3.87 16.52
CA SER A 217 -22.57 3.71 15.80
C SER A 217 -21.41 3.41 16.74
N THR A 218 -20.54 2.48 16.31
CA THR A 218 -19.31 2.16 17.04
C THR A 218 -18.37 3.36 17.09
N VAL A 219 -18.04 3.82 18.30
CA VAL A 219 -17.05 4.88 18.50
C VAL A 219 -15.66 4.26 18.52
N LEU A 220 -14.86 4.56 17.49
CA LEU A 220 -13.48 4.11 17.42
C LEU A 220 -12.64 4.71 18.56
N PRO A 221 -11.90 3.91 19.34
CA PRO A 221 -11.17 4.37 20.52
C PRO A 221 -10.02 5.34 20.16
N PRO A 222 -9.53 6.16 21.10
CA PRO A 222 -8.31 6.95 20.92
C PRO A 222 -7.11 6.06 20.55
N ARG A 223 -6.20 6.55 19.70
CA ARG A 223 -5.00 5.79 19.36
C ARG A 223 -4.05 5.79 20.54
N LYS A 224 -3.66 4.60 20.99
CA LYS A 224 -2.54 4.42 21.93
C LYS A 224 -1.25 4.48 21.13
N PHE A 225 -0.28 5.25 21.62
CA PHE A 225 1.04 5.39 21.02
C PHE A 225 1.95 4.32 21.63
N THR A 226 2.45 3.40 20.81
CA THR A 226 3.56 2.50 21.18
C THR A 226 4.79 3.00 20.45
N ASN A 227 5.81 3.43 21.19
CA ASN A 227 7.13 3.70 20.62
C ASN A 227 7.66 2.40 20.01
N ILE A 228 7.70 2.32 18.69
CA ILE A 228 8.37 1.22 17.99
C ILE A 228 9.84 1.60 17.95
N GLU A 229 10.65 1.02 18.83
CA GLU A 229 12.10 1.02 18.65
C GLU A 229 12.46 0.00 17.58
N PHE A 230 12.97 0.49 16.45
CA PHE A 230 13.46 -0.38 15.39
C PHE A 230 14.78 -1.02 15.83
N PRO A 231 14.98 -2.34 15.59
CA PRO A 231 16.23 -2.99 15.94
C PRO A 231 17.41 -2.34 15.20
N PRO A 232 18.56 -2.14 15.85
CA PRO A 232 19.74 -1.61 15.21
C PRO A 232 20.22 -2.55 14.09
N ARG A 233 20.53 -1.99 12.92
CA ARG A 233 21.09 -2.73 11.77
C ARG A 233 22.52 -3.17 12.07
N ASN A 234 22.81 -4.47 12.01
CA ASN A 234 24.18 -4.96 11.88
C ASN A 234 24.66 -4.74 10.44
N THR A 235 25.48 -3.72 10.22
CA THR A 235 26.10 -3.34 8.92
C THR A 235 27.25 -4.24 8.48
N GLY A 236 27.31 -5.51 8.95
CA GLY A 236 28.50 -6.37 8.82
C GLY A 236 28.59 -7.29 7.59
N ILE A 237 27.58 -7.35 6.71
CA ILE A 237 27.50 -8.40 5.66
C ILE A 237 28.07 -7.95 4.30
N LEU A 238 28.45 -6.68 4.13
CA LEU A 238 28.80 -6.11 2.82
C LEU A 238 30.20 -6.43 2.26
N ASN A 239 31.04 -7.22 2.95
CA ASN A 239 32.43 -7.44 2.51
C ASN A 239 32.71 -8.79 1.81
N GLY A 240 31.69 -9.63 1.57
CA GLY A 240 31.90 -11.02 1.09
C GLY A 240 31.78 -11.29 -0.41
N ILE A 241 31.40 -10.32 -1.24
CA ILE A 241 30.97 -10.59 -2.65
C ILE A 241 31.94 -9.94 -3.65
N LYS A 242 33.19 -10.41 -3.71
CA LYS A 242 34.13 -9.99 -4.79
C LYS A 242 34.59 -11.09 -5.75
N ASP A 243 34.34 -12.38 -5.51
CA ASP A 243 35.11 -13.42 -6.22
C ASP A 243 34.32 -14.41 -7.11
N LEU A 244 33.17 -14.06 -7.67
CA LEU A 244 32.41 -14.99 -8.55
C LEU A 244 32.25 -14.57 -10.03
N PHE A 245 33.15 -13.72 -10.54
CA PHE A 245 33.19 -13.41 -11.97
C PHE A 245 34.49 -13.90 -12.62
N PHE A 246 34.39 -14.87 -13.54
CA PHE A 246 35.44 -15.13 -14.54
C PHE A 246 34.84 -14.96 -15.95
N ASN A 247 35.41 -14.02 -16.72
CA ASN A 247 35.14 -13.77 -18.14
C ASN A 247 33.68 -13.59 -18.59
N GLY A 248 32.86 -12.89 -17.79
CA GLY A 248 31.64 -12.25 -18.32
C GLY A 248 30.57 -13.19 -18.88
N SER A 249 30.57 -14.48 -18.53
CA SER A 249 29.50 -15.43 -18.83
C SER A 249 29.44 -16.51 -17.76
N LEU A 250 28.25 -16.80 -17.24
CA LEU A 250 28.03 -17.92 -16.31
C LEU A 250 27.07 -18.92 -16.95
N TYR A 251 27.52 -20.17 -17.04
CA TYR A 251 26.75 -21.30 -17.56
C TYR A 251 25.87 -21.90 -16.45
N LEU A 252 24.58 -22.10 -16.73
CA LEU A 252 23.64 -22.81 -15.85
C LEU A 252 23.58 -24.28 -16.27
N TYR A 253 24.05 -25.19 -15.40
CA TYR A 253 23.66 -26.60 -15.47
C TYR A 253 22.48 -26.82 -14.52
N ILE A 254 21.34 -27.21 -15.10
CA ILE A 254 20.14 -27.63 -14.39
C ILE A 254 20.22 -29.16 -14.28
N TYR A 255 20.17 -29.70 -13.06
CA TYR A 255 19.83 -31.11 -12.83
C TYR A 255 18.38 -31.21 -12.38
#